data_AF-A0A062BXF6-F1
#
_entry.id   AF-A0A062BXF6-F1
#
_cell.length_a   1.000
_cell.length_b   1.000
_cell.length_c   1.000
_cell.angle_alpha   90.00
_cell.angle_beta   90.00
_cell.angle_gamma   90.00
#
_symmetry.space_group_name_H-M   'P 1'
#
loop_
_entity.id
_entity.type
_entity.pdbx_description
1 polymer ?
#
loop_
_entity_poly.entity_id
_entity_poly.type
_entity_poly.pdbx_seq_one_letter_code
_entity_poly.pdbx_strand_id
1 'polypeptide(L)'
;MNALETARFLGYNNIVWIDDHFNTSPEEVANLIISNYEVCSQYNFNDTSINEILNQYSAFKDLDTVDVFYESIKSDLISFLQTKAPVDLLRIKNIVLEQETASKSEHQKELSPKIIEQICNYLQIDKDKRLNFSNAYSFISSTKNDNDTLYMIDLSEGESNPEKGLDILIQLIRQKSKSTAFILTHNTSKQDERKTEILYSDRPEFKNKITFSVISKEKLYNESLLDNSLKAALKKVTLRKNMVAILKKLEGHLQSVYSNTNNLLLDLTPEDIEKYIYEKGESEGVSELYVIERAFLSNTKYYIKDFFNLSKHQPTLEKLRQLKHIPIEIHEDFKIHPNLEYFRKLEIFNDSKVINNNFTAISCGDIFEIEINNKKEKFILLAQPCDIALRGLDGNRALKEGILAPLRVKNIKYDNPNINLIEIPKFIQQSPEYPIDLYSSYHTTYQQLKRSQKELSRTFKSLNKALKKNYDLENKYIGLKEMKLDFKIDDIQYYVNFTNAINVNLSILDLVAFNKEGYLSFENNQTISNHLTIAMQKRFEIIKDLFNKHFIELKTKKGSNRNFYLQANKALQIALFLEITPEFKCRKNKLSISWPVSRIGNIAEPYASEILKKYMYIMSRTAYDLDYTLSI
;
A
#
# COMPACT_ATOMS: atom_id res chain seq x y z
N MET A 1 -7.83 18.49 22.06
CA MET A 1 -8.02 17.08 22.44
C MET A 1 -6.70 16.51 22.89
N ASN A 2 -6.51 16.34 24.20
CA ASN A 2 -5.39 15.56 24.76
C ASN A 2 -5.66 14.03 24.64
N ALA A 3 -4.73 13.19 25.07
CA ALA A 3 -4.84 11.73 24.95
C ALA A 3 -6.07 11.16 25.68
N LEU A 4 -6.38 11.63 26.89
CA LEU A 4 -7.58 11.20 27.63
C LEU A 4 -8.88 11.62 26.94
N GLU A 5 -8.99 12.88 26.53
CA GLU A 5 -10.15 13.37 25.79
C GLU A 5 -10.33 12.56 24.50
N THR A 6 -9.22 12.17 23.87
CA THR A 6 -9.22 11.28 22.70
C THR A 6 -9.72 9.89 23.06
N ALA A 7 -9.22 9.28 24.15
CA ALA A 7 -9.68 7.97 24.59
C ALA A 7 -11.18 7.97 24.89
N ARG A 8 -11.68 8.95 25.66
CA ARG A 8 -13.10 9.13 25.97
C ARG A 8 -13.94 9.36 24.73
N PHE A 9 -13.45 10.21 23.81
CA PHE A 9 -14.11 10.48 22.53
C PHE A 9 -14.23 9.22 21.66
N LEU A 10 -13.26 8.31 21.72
CA LEU A 10 -13.30 7.02 21.04
C LEU A 10 -14.16 5.96 21.77
N GLY A 11 -14.75 6.34 22.91
CA GLY A 11 -15.62 5.51 23.72
C GLY A 11 -14.88 4.64 24.73
N TYR A 12 -13.67 5.02 25.13
CA TYR A 12 -12.92 4.37 26.21
C TYR A 12 -13.10 5.16 27.51
N ASN A 13 -13.98 4.67 28.37
CA ASN A 13 -14.21 5.25 29.69
C ASN A 13 -13.29 4.65 30.74
N ASN A 14 -12.84 3.42 30.51
CA ASN A 14 -11.99 2.65 31.42
C ASN A 14 -10.68 2.35 30.71
N ILE A 15 -9.55 2.67 31.34
CA ILE A 15 -8.22 2.33 30.83
C ILE A 15 -7.53 1.50 31.90
N VAL A 16 -7.08 0.31 31.51
CA VAL A 16 -6.38 -0.64 32.37
C VAL A 16 -4.99 -0.83 31.81
N TRP A 17 -3.97 -0.69 32.64
CA TRP A 17 -2.60 -0.98 32.24
C TRP A 17 -2.07 -2.16 33.03
N ILE A 18 -1.69 -3.20 32.31
CA ILE A 18 -1.10 -4.42 32.82
C ILE A 18 0.39 -4.40 32.49
N ASP A 19 1.23 -4.29 33.51
CA ASP A 19 2.68 -4.08 33.38
C ASP A 19 3.40 -4.60 34.64
N ASP A 20 4.59 -5.18 34.48
CA ASP A 20 5.42 -5.60 35.62
C ASP A 20 5.99 -4.38 36.39
N HIS A 21 5.95 -3.19 35.81
CA HIS A 21 6.20 -1.94 36.53
C HIS A 21 5.21 -1.65 37.66
N PHE A 22 4.06 -2.33 37.73
CA PHE A 22 3.13 -2.20 38.84
C PHE A 22 3.34 -3.23 39.96
N ASN A 23 4.36 -4.08 39.83
CA ASN A 23 4.81 -4.95 40.91
C ASN A 23 5.34 -4.15 42.11
N THR A 24 4.60 -4.12 43.21
CA THR A 24 5.03 -3.41 44.43
C THR A 24 5.23 -4.34 45.62
N SER A 25 5.08 -5.66 45.42
CA SER A 25 5.30 -6.58 46.53
C SER A 25 6.80 -6.68 46.86
N PRO A 26 7.17 -6.87 48.15
CA PRO A 26 8.56 -7.13 48.53
C PRO A 26 9.20 -8.28 47.75
N GLU A 27 8.44 -9.33 47.44
CA GLU A 27 8.90 -10.48 46.65
C GLU A 27 9.27 -10.10 45.21
N GLU A 28 8.43 -9.32 44.54
CA GLU A 28 8.71 -8.91 43.16
C GLU A 28 9.88 -7.91 43.11
N VAL A 29 9.98 -6.98 44.07
CA VAL A 29 11.12 -6.05 44.17
C VAL A 29 12.42 -6.82 44.44
N ALA A 30 12.38 -7.86 45.28
CA ALA A 30 13.52 -8.75 45.49
C ALA A 30 13.94 -9.45 44.20
N ASN A 31 12.98 -10.04 43.47
CA ASN A 31 13.24 -10.69 42.19
C ASN A 31 13.83 -9.72 41.16
N LEU A 32 13.35 -8.47 41.13
CA LEU A 32 13.87 -7.43 40.23
C LEU A 32 15.32 -7.07 40.55
N ILE A 33 15.66 -6.90 41.84
CA ILE A 33 17.02 -6.61 42.29
C ILE A 33 17.97 -7.77 41.91
N ILE A 34 17.54 -9.01 42.14
CA ILE A 34 18.36 -10.19 41.90
C ILE A 34 18.55 -10.43 40.39
N SER A 35 17.49 -10.32 39.59
CA SER A 35 17.58 -10.45 38.12
C SER A 35 18.47 -9.36 37.50
N ASN A 36 18.53 -8.18 38.10
CA ASN A 36 19.40 -7.07 37.69
C ASN A 36 20.64 -6.92 38.58
N TYR A 37 21.15 -8.02 39.15
CA TYR A 37 22.24 -7.98 40.13
C TYR A 37 23.48 -7.20 39.66
N GLU A 38 23.92 -7.41 38.41
CA GLU A 38 25.15 -6.78 37.88
C GLU A 38 25.05 -5.26 37.83
N VAL A 39 23.84 -4.77 37.57
CA VAL A 39 23.52 -3.34 37.54
C VAL A 39 23.37 -2.80 38.96
N CYS A 40 22.70 -3.56 39.84
CA CYS A 40 22.45 -3.19 41.22
C CYS A 40 23.73 -3.14 42.06
N SER A 41 24.68 -4.05 41.85
CA SER A 41 25.94 -4.12 42.61
C SER A 41 26.89 -2.96 42.32
N GLN A 42 26.77 -2.34 41.14
CA GLN A 42 27.49 -1.12 40.79
C GLN A 42 26.88 0.13 41.44
N TYR A 43 25.65 0.04 41.93
CA TYR A 43 24.94 1.13 42.56
C TYR A 43 25.06 1.07 44.08
N ASN A 44 25.59 2.13 44.69
CA ASN A 44 25.65 2.23 46.14
C ASN A 44 24.28 2.65 46.69
N PHE A 45 23.43 1.68 47.05
CA PHE A 45 22.16 1.99 47.70
C PHE A 45 22.44 2.74 49.01
N ASN A 46 21.62 3.76 49.31
CA ASN A 46 21.74 4.48 50.58
C ASN A 46 21.50 3.57 51.81
N ASP A 47 20.92 2.40 51.59
CA ASP A 47 20.62 1.42 52.63
C ASP A 47 21.69 0.33 52.63
N THR A 48 22.55 0.32 53.66
CA THR A 48 23.72 -0.56 53.74
C THR A 48 23.33 -2.04 53.71
N SER A 49 22.15 -2.40 54.22
CA SER A 49 21.68 -3.78 54.23
C SER A 49 21.45 -4.35 52.83
N ILE A 50 20.99 -3.54 51.86
CA ILE A 50 20.85 -4.02 50.47
C ILE A 50 22.24 -4.31 49.90
N ASN A 51 23.20 -3.41 50.11
CA ASN A 51 24.56 -3.59 49.63
C ASN A 51 25.23 -4.80 50.28
N GLU A 52 25.00 -5.03 51.58
CA GLU A 52 25.51 -6.22 52.29
C GLU A 52 24.95 -7.51 51.69
N ILE A 53 23.63 -7.58 51.44
CA ILE A 53 22.98 -8.74 50.81
C ILE A 53 23.50 -8.96 49.38
N LEU A 54 23.67 -7.89 48.59
CA LEU A 54 24.24 -7.97 47.24
C LEU A 54 25.71 -8.39 47.24
N ASN A 55 26.49 -7.91 48.21
CA ASN A 55 27.90 -8.30 48.36
C ASN A 55 28.02 -9.78 48.73
N GLN A 56 27.12 -10.29 49.58
CA GLN A 56 27.02 -11.73 49.82
C GLN A 56 26.70 -12.46 48.52
N TYR A 57 25.74 -12.00 47.72
CA TYR A 57 25.42 -12.62 46.42
C TYR A 57 26.61 -12.69 45.47
N SER A 58 27.43 -11.63 45.33
CA SER A 58 28.67 -11.69 44.51
C SER A 58 29.59 -12.82 44.93
N ALA A 59 29.73 -13.05 46.23
CA ALA A 59 30.68 -14.02 46.75
C ALA A 59 30.29 -15.48 46.39
N PHE A 60 29.01 -15.71 46.07
CA PHE A 60 28.47 -17.04 45.78
C PHE A 60 28.05 -17.25 44.32
N LYS A 61 27.94 -16.20 43.49
CA LYS A 61 27.45 -16.31 42.10
C LYS A 61 28.27 -17.27 41.23
N ASP A 62 29.56 -17.43 41.52
CA ASP A 62 30.48 -18.29 40.75
C ASP A 62 30.60 -19.74 41.27
N LEU A 63 29.83 -20.13 42.29
CA LEU A 63 29.89 -21.48 42.88
C LEU A 63 28.76 -22.37 42.34
N ASP A 64 29.05 -23.65 42.08
CA ASP A 64 28.09 -24.66 41.58
C ASP A 64 26.86 -24.92 42.49
N THR A 65 26.78 -24.26 43.66
CA THR A 65 25.65 -24.34 44.60
C THR A 65 24.62 -23.22 44.45
N VAL A 66 24.58 -22.54 43.30
CA VAL A 66 23.80 -21.31 43.03
C VAL A 66 22.35 -21.39 43.54
N ASP A 67 21.62 -22.49 43.29
CA ASP A 67 20.18 -22.55 43.57
C ASP A 67 19.82 -22.46 45.06
N VAL A 68 20.60 -23.11 45.94
CA VAL A 68 20.32 -23.10 47.39
C VAL A 68 20.62 -21.72 47.98
N PHE A 69 21.69 -21.09 47.53
CA PHE A 69 22.07 -19.75 47.97
C PHE A 69 21.15 -18.68 47.38
N TYR A 70 20.67 -18.86 46.16
CA TYR A 70 19.72 -17.97 45.50
C TYR A 70 18.44 -17.83 46.33
N GLU A 71 17.84 -18.94 46.75
CA GLU A 71 16.62 -18.91 47.57
C GLU A 71 16.85 -18.32 48.96
N SER A 72 18.02 -18.57 49.57
CA SER A 72 18.39 -17.95 50.85
C SER A 72 18.50 -16.41 50.71
N ILE A 73 19.26 -15.94 49.72
CA ILE A 73 19.48 -14.50 49.50
C ILE A 73 18.17 -13.81 49.11
N LYS A 74 17.36 -14.45 48.28
CA LYS A 74 16.02 -13.99 47.96
C LYS A 74 15.16 -13.88 49.21
N SER A 75 15.14 -14.90 50.07
CA SER A 75 14.41 -14.86 51.34
C SER A 75 14.87 -13.73 52.25
N ASP A 76 16.18 -13.51 52.39
CA ASP A 76 16.76 -12.44 53.20
C ASP A 76 16.38 -11.06 52.66
N LEU A 77 16.45 -10.89 51.33
CA LEU A 77 16.05 -9.67 50.65
C LEU A 77 14.55 -9.41 50.81
N ILE A 78 13.70 -10.43 50.70
CA ILE A 78 12.26 -10.32 50.90
C ILE A 78 11.96 -9.90 52.34
N SER A 79 12.54 -10.59 53.33
CA SER A 79 12.37 -10.28 54.75
C SER A 79 12.75 -8.83 55.04
N PHE A 80 13.89 -8.38 54.51
CA PHE A 80 14.32 -7.01 54.62
C PHE A 80 13.35 -6.02 53.97
N LEU A 81 12.93 -6.28 52.72
CA LEU A 81 12.01 -5.41 51.98
C LEU A 81 10.62 -5.34 52.65
N GLN A 82 10.16 -6.40 53.32
CA GLN A 82 8.93 -6.39 54.11
C GLN A 82 8.98 -5.40 55.29
N THR A 83 10.17 -5.06 55.79
CA THR A 83 10.31 -4.05 56.85
C THR A 83 10.20 -2.61 56.35
N LYS A 84 10.27 -2.39 55.03
CA LYS A 84 10.30 -1.05 54.43
C LYS A 84 8.90 -0.50 54.22
N ALA A 85 8.77 0.81 54.37
CA ALA A 85 7.53 1.49 54.01
C ALA A 85 7.28 1.36 52.49
N PRO A 86 6.03 1.34 52.02
CA PRO A 86 5.72 1.24 50.59
C PRO A 86 6.40 2.31 49.72
N VAL A 87 6.63 3.50 50.27
CA VAL A 87 7.34 4.60 49.59
C VAL A 87 8.82 4.26 49.36
N ASP A 88 9.47 3.63 50.34
CA ASP A 88 10.87 3.21 50.22
C ASP A 88 11.03 2.06 49.23
N LEU A 89 10.09 1.10 49.23
CA LEU A 89 10.04 0.02 48.24
C LEU A 89 9.94 0.57 46.81
N LEU A 90 9.04 1.53 46.60
CA LEU A 90 8.88 2.18 45.30
C LEU A 90 10.14 2.93 44.89
N ARG A 91 10.82 3.61 45.84
CA ARG A 91 12.09 4.29 45.58
C ARG A 91 13.18 3.31 45.16
N ILE A 92 13.36 2.21 45.90
CA ILE A 92 14.35 1.17 45.58
C ILE A 92 14.06 0.58 44.20
N LYS A 93 12.80 0.23 43.92
CA LYS A 93 12.36 -0.28 42.62
C LYS A 93 12.71 0.69 41.49
N ASN A 94 12.35 1.97 41.62
CA ASN A 94 12.60 2.96 40.58
C ASN A 94 14.10 3.14 40.30
N ILE A 95 14.94 3.09 41.35
CA ILE A 95 16.40 3.13 41.18
C ILE A 95 16.87 1.95 40.31
N VAL A 96 16.43 0.72 40.62
CA VAL A 96 16.84 -0.47 39.86
C VAL A 96 16.43 -0.35 38.39
N LEU A 97 15.19 0.05 38.12
CA LEU A 97 14.67 0.21 36.75
C LEU A 97 15.38 1.33 35.97
N GLU A 98 15.71 2.44 36.63
CA GLU A 98 16.48 3.54 36.00
C GLU A 98 17.87 3.06 35.58
N GLN A 99 18.54 2.27 36.43
CA GLN A 99 19.86 1.72 36.10
C GLN A 99 19.78 0.65 35.00
N GLU A 100 18.77 -0.21 35.02
CA GLU A 100 18.52 -1.20 33.96
C GLU A 100 18.26 -0.51 32.61
N THR A 101 17.48 0.57 32.60
CA THR A 101 17.22 1.35 31.39
C THR A 101 18.48 2.04 30.87
N ALA A 102 19.39 2.44 31.77
CA ALA A 102 20.65 3.08 31.41
C ALA A 102 21.68 2.11 30.82
N SER A 103 21.66 0.83 31.22
CA SER A 103 22.59 -0.19 30.73
C SER A 103 22.18 -0.82 29.39
N LYS A 104 20.89 -0.80 29.04
CA LYS A 104 20.37 -1.38 27.80
C LYS A 104 20.59 -0.50 26.56
N SER A 105 20.79 -1.15 25.41
CA SER A 105 20.88 -0.49 24.10
C SER A 105 19.60 0.29 23.79
N GLU A 106 19.67 1.35 22.97
CA GLU A 106 18.53 2.24 22.69
C GLU A 106 17.26 1.51 22.20
N HIS A 107 17.43 0.36 21.52
CA HIS A 107 16.33 -0.46 21.03
C HIS A 107 15.74 -1.44 22.06
N GLN A 108 16.42 -1.67 23.19
CA GLN A 108 15.97 -2.55 24.27
C GLN A 108 15.56 -1.77 25.53
N LYS A 109 15.54 -0.44 25.46
CA LYS A 109 15.20 0.39 26.61
C LYS A 109 13.78 0.09 27.07
N GLU A 110 13.62 -0.06 28.37
CA GLU A 110 12.30 -0.08 28.99
C GLU A 110 11.75 1.35 29.14
N LEU A 111 10.45 1.47 29.39
CA LEU A 111 9.87 2.78 29.72
C LEU A 111 10.36 3.20 31.10
N SER A 112 10.90 4.41 31.22
CA SER A 112 11.32 4.90 32.53
C SER A 112 10.12 5.08 33.47
N PRO A 113 10.29 4.94 34.79
CA PRO A 113 9.23 5.16 35.77
C PRO A 113 8.55 6.53 35.61
N LYS A 114 9.33 7.56 35.25
CA LYS A 114 8.84 8.91 34.99
C LYS A 114 7.87 8.94 33.80
N ILE A 115 8.20 8.27 32.69
CA ILE A 115 7.33 8.20 31.50
C ILE A 115 6.07 7.40 31.83
N ILE A 116 6.18 6.32 32.60
CA ILE A 116 5.03 5.51 33.03
C ILE A 116 4.04 6.36 33.85
N GLU A 117 4.53 7.11 34.83
CA GLU A 117 3.69 8.02 35.61
C GLU A 117 3.09 9.13 34.74
N GLN A 118 3.84 9.68 33.78
CA GLN A 118 3.30 10.63 32.81
C GLN A 118 2.17 10.02 31.97
N ILE A 119 2.31 8.80 31.46
CA ILE A 119 1.26 8.09 30.72
C ILE A 119 0.03 7.90 31.61
N CYS A 120 0.22 7.43 32.84
CA CYS A 120 -0.87 7.26 33.81
C CYS A 120 -1.61 8.58 34.07
N ASN A 121 -0.88 9.70 34.17
CA ASN A 121 -1.46 11.01 34.37
C ASN A 121 -2.19 11.52 33.11
N TYR A 122 -1.58 11.38 31.92
CA TYR A 122 -2.18 11.77 30.65
C TYR A 122 -3.48 11.04 30.35
N LEU A 123 -3.57 9.76 30.74
CA LEU A 123 -4.73 8.91 30.53
C LEU A 123 -5.62 8.77 31.77
N GLN A 124 -5.31 9.44 32.88
CA GLN A 124 -6.00 9.31 34.17
C GLN A 124 -6.26 7.85 34.56
N ILE A 125 -5.22 7.02 34.51
CA ILE A 125 -5.31 5.60 34.89
C ILE A 125 -5.34 5.51 36.42
N ASP A 126 -6.49 5.08 36.93
CA ASP A 126 -6.72 4.87 38.36
C ASP A 126 -5.75 3.83 38.93
N LYS A 127 -5.36 3.99 40.20
CA LYS A 127 -4.35 3.13 40.83
C LYS A 127 -4.79 1.66 40.90
N ASP A 128 -6.09 1.37 41.06
CA ASP A 128 -6.63 0.01 41.04
C ASP A 128 -6.71 -0.59 39.62
N LYS A 129 -6.41 0.20 38.59
CA LYS A 129 -6.33 -0.23 37.18
C LYS A 129 -4.90 -0.32 36.67
N ARG A 130 -3.92 -0.06 37.53
CA ARG A 130 -2.48 -0.29 37.31
C ARG A 130 -2.14 -1.67 37.88
N LEU A 131 -2.23 -2.69 37.04
CA LEU A 131 -2.21 -4.09 37.45
C LEU A 131 -0.88 -4.74 37.07
N ASN A 132 -0.37 -5.61 37.92
CA ASN A 132 0.59 -6.60 37.46
C ASN A 132 -0.12 -7.77 36.76
N PHE A 133 0.66 -8.68 36.16
CA PHE A 133 0.10 -9.83 35.44
C PHE A 133 -0.74 -10.74 36.35
N SER A 134 -0.31 -10.99 37.59
CA SER A 134 -1.05 -11.83 38.54
C SER A 134 -2.45 -11.26 38.86
N ASN A 135 -2.52 -9.98 39.22
CA ASN A 135 -3.76 -9.27 39.52
C ASN A 135 -4.63 -9.07 38.27
N ALA A 136 -4.03 -9.01 37.08
CA ALA A 136 -4.78 -8.91 35.83
C ALA A 136 -5.68 -10.12 35.59
N TYR A 137 -5.26 -11.34 35.92
CA TYR A 137 -6.10 -12.53 35.72
C TYR A 137 -7.37 -12.49 36.57
N SER A 138 -7.27 -12.09 37.84
CA SER A 138 -8.42 -11.98 38.74
C SER A 138 -9.32 -10.80 38.35
N PHE A 139 -8.72 -9.68 37.94
CA PHE A 139 -9.44 -8.51 37.44
C PHE A 139 -10.26 -8.83 36.18
N ILE A 140 -9.65 -9.44 35.16
CA ILE A 140 -10.31 -9.79 33.91
C ILE A 140 -11.43 -10.81 34.16
N SER A 141 -11.21 -11.77 35.05
CA SER A 141 -12.21 -12.81 35.37
C SER A 141 -13.41 -12.27 36.15
N SER A 142 -13.22 -11.19 36.92
CA SER A 142 -14.30 -10.54 37.69
C SER A 142 -15.03 -9.43 36.92
N THR A 143 -14.39 -8.85 35.90
CA THR A 143 -14.95 -7.75 35.11
C THR A 143 -16.09 -8.24 34.21
N LYS A 144 -17.31 -7.78 34.51
CA LYS A 144 -18.49 -8.03 33.68
C LYS A 144 -18.66 -6.89 32.68
N ASN A 145 -18.70 -7.22 31.38
CA ASN A 145 -18.94 -6.29 30.27
C ASN A 145 -17.91 -5.14 30.16
N ASP A 146 -16.89 -5.35 29.32
CA ASP A 146 -15.74 -4.46 29.17
C ASP A 146 -15.70 -3.76 27.79
N ASN A 147 -16.86 -3.47 27.21
CA ASN A 147 -16.97 -2.88 25.87
C ASN A 147 -16.22 -1.55 25.72
N ASP A 148 -16.21 -0.74 26.78
CA ASP A 148 -15.62 0.60 26.86
C ASP A 148 -14.26 0.59 27.57
N THR A 149 -13.69 -0.60 27.79
CA THR A 149 -12.36 -0.76 28.38
C THR A 149 -11.28 -0.83 27.30
N LEU A 150 -10.19 -0.10 27.53
CA LEU A 150 -8.94 -0.20 26.80
C LEU A 150 -7.89 -0.87 27.70
N TYR A 151 -7.41 -2.05 27.31
CA TYR A 151 -6.31 -2.73 27.95
C TYR A 151 -4.99 -2.37 27.26
N MET A 152 -4.10 -1.72 28.01
CA MET A 152 -2.70 -1.53 27.67
C MET A 152 -1.93 -2.66 28.34
N ILE A 153 -1.30 -3.53 27.56
CA ILE A 153 -0.71 -4.76 28.09
C ILE A 153 0.75 -4.78 27.68
N ASP A 154 1.67 -4.85 28.64
CA ASP A 154 3.06 -5.12 28.30
C ASP A 154 3.24 -6.54 27.77
N LEU A 155 4.10 -6.73 26.78
CA LEU A 155 4.30 -8.02 26.15
C LEU A 155 5.02 -9.00 27.09
N SER A 156 6.01 -8.51 27.83
CA SER A 156 6.91 -9.30 28.66
C SER A 156 6.64 -9.09 30.15
N GLU A 157 6.93 -10.12 30.95
CA GLU A 157 7.08 -10.04 32.40
C GLU A 157 8.53 -10.41 32.72
N GLY A 158 9.42 -9.41 32.67
CA GLY A 158 10.87 -9.63 32.66
C GLY A 158 11.38 -10.54 31.52
N GLU A 159 12.62 -11.01 31.66
CA GLU A 159 13.29 -11.87 30.66
C GLU A 159 12.79 -13.32 30.68
N SER A 160 12.27 -13.78 31.82
CA SER A 160 11.83 -15.17 31.99
C SER A 160 10.52 -15.48 31.26
N ASN A 161 9.65 -14.47 31.07
CA ASN A 161 8.35 -14.62 30.43
C ASN A 161 8.16 -13.55 29.33
N PRO A 162 8.86 -13.64 28.19
CA PRO A 162 8.90 -12.60 27.17
C PRO A 162 7.57 -12.39 26.42
N GLU A 163 6.59 -13.27 26.59
CA GLU A 163 5.28 -13.22 25.92
C GLU A 163 4.10 -13.28 26.89
N LYS A 164 4.30 -12.95 28.17
CA LYS A 164 3.25 -13.01 29.19
C LYS A 164 2.00 -12.19 28.84
N GLY A 165 2.17 -11.07 28.15
CA GLY A 165 1.07 -10.25 27.64
C GLY A 165 0.15 -10.99 26.68
N LEU A 166 0.64 -12.00 25.97
CA LEU A 166 -0.18 -12.83 25.10
C LEU A 166 -1.10 -13.76 25.90
N ASP A 167 -0.67 -14.23 27.08
CA ASP A 167 -1.54 -15.01 27.99
C ASP A 167 -2.73 -14.18 28.48
N ILE A 168 -2.51 -12.88 28.71
CA ILE A 168 -3.57 -11.94 29.08
C ILE A 168 -4.58 -11.81 27.92
N LEU A 169 -4.11 -11.70 26.67
CA LEU A 169 -5.01 -11.72 25.51
C LEU A 169 -5.81 -13.02 25.41
N ILE A 170 -5.19 -14.18 25.70
CA ILE A 170 -5.89 -15.47 25.75
C ILE A 170 -6.97 -15.45 26.84
N GLN A 171 -6.67 -14.87 28.00
CA GLN A 171 -7.66 -14.73 29.06
C GLN A 171 -8.82 -13.82 28.65
N LEU A 172 -8.57 -12.69 27.99
CA LEU A 172 -9.61 -11.83 27.43
C LEU A 172 -10.51 -12.59 26.44
N ILE A 173 -9.92 -13.43 25.56
CA ILE A 173 -10.68 -14.29 24.65
C ILE A 173 -11.55 -15.28 25.41
N ARG A 174 -11.00 -15.97 26.43
CA ARG A 174 -11.75 -16.95 27.23
C ARG A 174 -12.96 -16.31 27.91
N GLN A 175 -12.83 -15.07 28.38
CA GLN A 175 -13.93 -14.31 28.97
C GLN A 175 -14.86 -13.65 27.93
N LYS A 176 -14.66 -13.91 26.63
CA LYS A 176 -15.42 -13.31 25.51
C LYS A 176 -15.45 -11.78 25.59
N SER A 177 -14.32 -11.20 26.02
CA SER A 177 -14.12 -9.76 26.13
C SER A 177 -14.44 -9.07 24.80
N LYS A 178 -15.08 -7.91 24.91
CA LYS A 178 -15.39 -7.02 23.78
C LYS A 178 -14.56 -5.73 23.85
N SER A 179 -13.63 -5.67 24.80
CA SER A 179 -12.69 -4.58 24.99
C SER A 179 -11.81 -4.33 23.77
N THR A 180 -10.99 -3.29 23.89
CA THR A 180 -9.90 -3.02 22.97
C THR A 180 -8.59 -3.29 23.69
N ALA A 181 -7.64 -3.94 23.03
CA ALA A 181 -6.32 -4.15 23.62
C ALA A 181 -5.22 -3.63 22.69
N PHE A 182 -4.13 -3.14 23.24
CA PHE A 182 -2.86 -3.11 22.53
C PHE A 182 -1.73 -3.60 23.40
N ILE A 183 -0.78 -4.24 22.74
CA ILE A 183 0.46 -4.75 23.30
C ILE A 183 1.52 -3.64 23.21
N LEU A 184 2.11 -3.28 24.34
CA LEU A 184 3.33 -2.49 24.42
C LEU A 184 4.52 -3.44 24.39
N THR A 185 5.58 -3.10 23.66
CA THR A 185 6.80 -3.91 23.67
C THR A 185 8.02 -3.13 23.19
N HIS A 186 9.18 -3.44 23.76
CA HIS A 186 10.49 -3.02 23.25
C HIS A 186 11.01 -4.00 22.15
N ASN A 187 10.40 -5.17 21.98
CA ASN A 187 10.81 -6.20 21.01
C ASN A 187 10.45 -5.86 19.55
N THR A 188 10.00 -4.63 19.27
CA THR A 188 9.68 -4.18 17.92
C THR A 188 10.02 -2.71 17.74
N SER A 189 10.53 -2.36 16.56
CA SER A 189 10.76 -0.98 16.18
C SER A 189 9.44 -0.29 15.81
N LYS A 190 9.43 1.04 15.72
CA LYS A 190 8.29 1.81 15.18
C LYS A 190 7.82 1.32 13.80
N GLN A 191 8.75 0.84 12.97
CA GLN A 191 8.50 0.40 11.59
C GLN A 191 8.00 -1.05 11.52
N ASP A 192 8.39 -1.88 12.48
CA ASP A 192 8.09 -3.33 12.51
C ASP A 192 6.82 -3.69 13.29
N GLU A 193 6.17 -2.74 13.95
CA GLU A 193 4.95 -2.98 14.74
C GLU A 193 3.91 -3.82 13.97
N ARG A 194 3.72 -3.55 12.67
CA ARG A 194 2.75 -4.29 11.84
C ARG A 194 3.19 -5.72 11.58
N LYS A 195 4.49 -5.96 11.38
CA LYS A 195 5.05 -7.30 11.18
C LYS A 195 4.90 -8.14 12.45
N THR A 196 5.23 -7.57 13.60
CA THR A 196 5.05 -8.21 14.91
C THR A 196 3.57 -8.47 15.21
N GLU A 197 2.70 -7.52 14.88
CA GLU A 197 1.24 -7.69 15.03
C GLU A 197 0.70 -8.84 14.15
N ILE A 198 1.17 -8.98 12.90
CA ILE A 198 0.80 -10.10 12.02
C ILE A 198 1.26 -11.42 12.64
N LEU A 199 2.54 -11.50 13.03
CA LEU A 199 3.15 -12.68 13.65
C LEU A 199 2.31 -13.22 14.82
N TYR A 200 1.88 -12.33 15.72
CA TYR A 200 1.04 -12.72 16.84
C TYR A 200 -0.41 -12.98 16.40
N SER A 201 -1.00 -12.15 15.55
CA SER A 201 -2.41 -12.32 15.14
C SER A 201 -2.69 -13.59 14.35
N ASP A 202 -1.68 -14.16 13.68
CA ASP A 202 -1.79 -15.39 12.90
C ASP A 202 -1.74 -16.66 13.75
N ARG A 203 -1.40 -16.56 15.04
CA ARG A 203 -1.43 -17.73 15.94
C ARG A 203 -2.86 -18.27 16.10
N PRO A 204 -3.07 -19.60 16.14
CA PRO A 204 -4.41 -20.22 16.23
C PRO A 204 -5.26 -19.75 17.41
N GLU A 205 -4.61 -19.35 18.51
CA GLU A 205 -5.23 -18.83 19.73
C GLU A 205 -5.87 -17.46 19.50
N PHE A 206 -5.34 -16.64 18.57
CA PHE A 206 -5.79 -15.27 18.34
C PHE A 206 -6.56 -15.09 17.04
N LYS A 207 -6.27 -15.91 16.03
CA LYS A 207 -6.83 -15.80 14.68
C LYS A 207 -8.35 -15.70 14.72
N ASN A 208 -8.87 -14.56 14.26
CA ASN A 208 -10.29 -14.22 14.24
C ASN A 208 -11.00 -14.17 15.61
N LYS A 209 -10.31 -14.27 16.75
CA LYS A 209 -10.91 -14.28 18.09
C LYS A 209 -10.82 -12.95 18.83
N ILE A 210 -9.71 -12.23 18.70
CA ILE A 210 -9.50 -10.91 19.31
C ILE A 210 -8.86 -9.94 18.32
N THR A 211 -9.06 -8.65 18.52
CA THR A 211 -8.37 -7.60 17.76
C THR A 211 -7.52 -6.79 18.72
N PHE A 212 -6.22 -6.80 18.49
CA PHE A 212 -5.26 -5.97 19.20
C PHE A 212 -4.34 -5.29 18.21
N SER A 213 -3.62 -4.28 18.71
CA SER A 213 -2.47 -3.71 17.99
C SER A 213 -1.20 -3.85 18.79
N VAL A 214 -0.06 -3.91 18.10
CA VAL A 214 1.26 -3.82 18.73
C VAL A 214 1.74 -2.38 18.61
N ILE A 215 2.24 -1.82 19.71
CA ILE A 215 2.78 -0.47 19.82
C ILE A 215 4.19 -0.59 20.39
N SER A 216 5.18 -0.07 19.67
CA SER A 216 6.56 -0.03 20.13
C SER A 216 6.69 0.95 21.29
N LYS A 217 7.34 0.52 22.39
CA LYS A 217 7.70 1.40 23.52
C LYS A 217 8.56 2.58 23.07
N GLU A 218 9.30 2.42 21.96
CA GLU A 218 10.10 3.48 21.32
C GLU A 218 9.29 4.72 20.93
N LYS A 219 7.98 4.60 20.71
CA LYS A 219 7.10 5.76 20.45
C LYS A 219 6.86 6.63 21.67
N LEU A 220 7.09 6.08 22.86
CA LEU A 220 6.73 6.70 24.13
C LEU A 220 7.95 7.27 24.87
N TYR A 221 9.18 7.07 24.37
CA TYR A 221 10.40 7.58 25.02
C TYR A 221 10.52 9.10 25.05
N ASN A 222 9.92 9.80 24.08
CA ASN A 222 10.02 11.26 24.01
C ASN A 222 8.87 11.93 24.79
N GLU A 223 9.19 12.45 25.98
CA GLU A 223 8.23 13.14 26.86
C GLU A 223 7.47 14.29 26.16
N SER A 224 8.15 15.03 25.27
CA SER A 224 7.55 16.17 24.57
C SER A 224 6.51 15.77 23.51
N LEU A 225 6.58 14.52 23.01
CA LEU A 225 5.69 13.98 21.99
C LEU A 225 4.72 12.93 22.56
N LEU A 226 4.80 12.63 23.86
CA LEU A 226 4.08 11.54 24.50
C LEU A 226 2.57 11.59 24.26
N ASP A 227 1.96 12.76 24.43
CA ASP A 227 0.53 12.98 24.20
C ASP A 227 0.12 12.67 22.73
N ASN A 228 0.95 13.06 21.75
CA ASN A 228 0.72 12.75 20.34
C ASN A 228 0.91 11.27 20.03
N SER A 229 1.94 10.63 20.61
CA SER A 229 2.18 9.20 20.46
C SER A 229 1.03 8.36 21.02
N LEU A 230 0.49 8.73 22.18
CA LEU A 230 -0.69 8.08 22.76
C LEU A 230 -1.92 8.25 21.88
N LYS A 231 -2.18 9.45 21.35
CA LYS A 231 -3.29 9.68 20.39
C LYS A 231 -3.15 8.83 19.14
N ALA A 232 -1.94 8.71 18.60
CA ALA A 232 -1.67 7.88 17.43
C ALA A 232 -1.92 6.38 17.73
N ALA A 233 -1.48 5.90 18.90
CA ALA A 233 -1.73 4.53 19.36
C ALA A 233 -3.24 4.25 19.54
N LEU A 234 -3.95 5.16 20.22
CA LEU A 234 -5.42 5.11 20.39
C LEU A 234 -6.13 5.07 19.03
N LYS A 235 -5.78 5.99 18.12
CA LYS A 235 -6.36 6.02 16.78
C LYS A 235 -6.10 4.72 16.01
N LYS A 236 -4.87 4.20 16.05
CA LYS A 236 -4.49 2.93 15.38
C LYS A 236 -5.36 1.77 15.88
N VAL A 237 -5.44 1.59 17.20
CA VAL A 237 -6.16 0.45 17.77
C VAL A 237 -7.67 0.56 17.53
N THR A 238 -8.24 1.76 17.61
CA THR A 238 -9.67 1.98 17.34
C THR A 238 -10.00 1.80 15.86
N LEU A 239 -9.17 2.32 14.94
CA LEU A 239 -9.34 2.09 13.49
C LEU A 239 -9.37 0.58 13.20
N ARG A 240 -8.41 -0.16 13.75
CA ARG A 240 -8.31 -1.60 13.54
C ARG A 240 -9.52 -2.35 14.10
N LYS A 241 -9.93 -2.07 15.35
CA LYS A 241 -11.12 -2.68 15.97
C LYS A 241 -12.36 -2.47 15.11
N ASN A 242 -12.61 -1.23 14.67
CA ASN A 242 -13.80 -0.91 13.87
C ASN A 242 -13.72 -1.52 12.46
N MET A 243 -12.54 -1.52 11.82
CA MET A 243 -12.34 -2.18 10.53
C MET A 243 -12.59 -3.68 10.62
N VAL A 244 -11.99 -4.38 11.59
CA VAL A 244 -12.19 -5.82 11.76
C VAL A 244 -13.66 -6.13 12.06
N ALA A 245 -14.34 -5.32 12.88
CA ALA A 245 -15.75 -5.49 13.16
C ALA A 245 -16.63 -5.32 11.90
N ILE A 246 -16.35 -4.34 11.04
CA ILE A 246 -17.04 -4.17 9.75
C ILE A 246 -16.74 -5.33 8.82
N LEU A 247 -15.47 -5.72 8.68
CA LEU A 247 -15.06 -6.77 7.75
C LEU A 247 -15.64 -8.13 8.13
N LYS A 248 -15.71 -8.49 9.42
CA LYS A 248 -16.37 -9.73 9.87
C LYS A 248 -17.87 -9.73 9.59
N LYS A 249 -18.54 -8.58 9.81
CA LYS A 249 -19.96 -8.44 9.48
C LYS A 249 -20.19 -8.54 7.97
N LEU A 250 -19.32 -7.91 7.19
CA LEU A 250 -19.35 -7.96 5.73
C LEU A 250 -19.10 -9.39 5.23
N GLU A 251 -18.15 -10.12 5.82
CA GLU A 251 -17.87 -11.52 5.48
C GLU A 251 -19.11 -12.41 5.65
N GLY A 252 -19.77 -12.35 6.81
CA GLY A 252 -21.01 -13.09 7.05
C GLY A 252 -22.16 -12.67 6.12
N HIS A 253 -22.28 -11.36 5.83
CA HIS A 253 -23.25 -10.85 4.87
C HIS A 253 -22.94 -11.27 3.44
N LEU A 254 -21.67 -11.29 3.04
CA LEU A 254 -21.27 -11.76 1.72
C LEU A 254 -21.61 -13.24 1.58
N GLN A 255 -21.28 -14.09 2.55
CA GLN A 255 -21.62 -15.52 2.49
C GLN A 255 -23.11 -15.74 2.23
N SER A 256 -24.01 -15.01 2.91
CA SER A 256 -25.44 -15.12 2.64
C SER A 256 -25.84 -14.57 1.26
N VAL A 257 -25.22 -13.48 0.79
CA VAL A 257 -25.42 -12.94 -0.56
C VAL A 257 -24.96 -13.92 -1.63
N TYR A 258 -23.80 -14.58 -1.44
CA TYR A 258 -23.30 -15.63 -2.34
C TYR A 258 -24.31 -16.78 -2.44
N SER A 259 -24.76 -17.32 -1.30
CA SER A 259 -25.76 -18.39 -1.28
C SER A 259 -27.09 -17.97 -1.91
N ASN A 260 -27.57 -16.77 -1.62
CA ASN A 260 -28.80 -16.24 -2.20
C ASN A 260 -28.68 -16.04 -3.72
N THR A 261 -27.57 -15.46 -4.19
CA THR A 261 -27.32 -15.26 -5.63
C THR A 261 -27.26 -16.60 -6.36
N ASN A 262 -26.63 -17.62 -5.76
CA ASN A 262 -26.59 -18.96 -6.33
C ASN A 262 -28.00 -19.54 -6.44
N ASN A 263 -28.82 -19.47 -5.39
CA ASN A 263 -30.19 -19.96 -5.44
C ASN A 263 -31.02 -19.23 -6.51
N LEU A 264 -30.92 -17.89 -6.58
CA LEU A 264 -31.61 -17.10 -7.62
C LEU A 264 -31.21 -17.49 -9.04
N LEU A 265 -29.93 -17.80 -9.28
CA LEU A 265 -29.47 -18.26 -10.59
C LEU A 265 -29.90 -19.71 -10.88
N LEU A 266 -30.01 -20.56 -9.86
CA LEU A 266 -30.50 -21.94 -9.99
C LEU A 266 -32.02 -22.02 -10.16
N ASP A 267 -32.76 -21.00 -9.70
CA ASP A 267 -34.21 -20.88 -9.86
C ASP A 267 -34.62 -20.37 -11.26
N LEU A 268 -33.66 -20.00 -12.11
CA LEU A 268 -33.94 -19.60 -13.49
C LEU A 268 -34.51 -20.78 -14.28
N THR A 269 -35.62 -20.54 -14.98
CA THR A 269 -36.20 -21.54 -15.88
C THR A 269 -35.33 -21.72 -17.12
N PRO A 270 -35.40 -22.87 -17.83
CA PRO A 270 -34.74 -23.03 -19.11
C PRO A 270 -35.05 -21.90 -20.11
N GLU A 271 -36.29 -21.40 -20.12
CA GLU A 271 -36.73 -20.29 -20.94
C GLU A 271 -36.04 -18.96 -20.57
N ASP A 272 -35.83 -18.71 -19.27
CA ASP A 272 -35.09 -17.53 -18.80
C ASP A 272 -33.61 -17.61 -19.20
N ILE A 273 -33.00 -18.80 -19.11
CA ILE A 273 -31.61 -19.03 -19.52
C ILE A 273 -31.47 -18.76 -21.02
N GLU A 274 -32.36 -19.31 -21.85
CA GLU A 274 -32.37 -19.07 -23.30
C GLU A 274 -32.44 -17.57 -23.61
N LYS A 275 -33.44 -16.88 -23.06
CA LYS A 275 -33.72 -15.49 -23.39
C LYS A 275 -32.71 -14.49 -22.80
N TYR A 276 -32.30 -14.68 -21.55
CA TYR A 276 -31.53 -13.66 -20.83
C TYR A 276 -30.04 -13.98 -20.68
N ILE A 277 -29.63 -15.23 -20.93
CA ILE A 277 -28.22 -15.62 -20.91
C ILE A 277 -27.73 -15.84 -22.34
N TYR A 278 -28.35 -16.76 -23.09
CA TYR A 278 -27.89 -17.12 -24.44
C TYR A 278 -28.17 -16.00 -25.46
N GLU A 279 -29.43 -15.65 -25.72
CA GLU A 279 -29.78 -14.60 -26.68
C GLU A 279 -29.15 -13.25 -26.31
N LYS A 280 -29.05 -12.97 -25.01
CA LYS A 280 -28.45 -11.72 -24.54
C LYS A 280 -26.93 -11.69 -24.76
N GLY A 281 -26.24 -12.78 -24.41
CA GLY A 281 -24.80 -12.94 -24.67
C GLY A 281 -24.49 -12.81 -26.15
N GLU A 282 -25.31 -13.44 -26.99
CA GLU A 282 -25.24 -13.35 -28.44
C GLU A 282 -25.43 -11.92 -28.94
N SER A 283 -26.50 -11.23 -28.53
CA SER A 283 -26.81 -9.86 -28.97
C SER A 283 -25.71 -8.86 -28.60
N GLU A 284 -25.02 -9.09 -27.48
CA GLU A 284 -23.94 -8.24 -26.99
C GLU A 284 -22.54 -8.72 -27.40
N GLY A 285 -22.44 -9.91 -28.01
CA GLY A 285 -21.20 -10.57 -28.44
C GLY A 285 -20.26 -10.95 -27.29
N VAL A 286 -20.81 -11.26 -26.12
CA VAL A 286 -20.09 -11.70 -24.92
C VAL A 286 -20.40 -13.17 -24.62
N SER A 287 -19.55 -13.83 -23.83
CA SER A 287 -19.83 -15.22 -23.44
C SER A 287 -20.98 -15.31 -22.44
N GLU A 288 -21.66 -16.44 -22.42
CA GLU A 288 -22.75 -16.75 -21.50
C GLU A 288 -22.25 -16.70 -20.05
N LEU A 289 -21.04 -17.22 -19.81
CA LEU A 289 -20.37 -17.12 -18.51
C LEU A 289 -20.14 -15.67 -18.08
N TYR A 290 -19.86 -14.77 -19.02
CA TYR A 290 -19.74 -13.34 -18.73
C TYR A 290 -21.10 -12.69 -18.42
N VAL A 291 -22.20 -13.15 -19.05
CA VAL A 291 -23.56 -12.70 -18.67
C VAL A 291 -23.87 -13.14 -17.23
N ILE A 292 -23.57 -14.40 -16.89
CA ILE A 292 -23.73 -14.95 -15.53
C ILE A 292 -22.86 -14.18 -14.53
N GLU A 293 -21.58 -13.95 -14.84
CA GLU A 293 -20.65 -13.16 -14.03
C GLU A 293 -21.22 -11.77 -13.77
N ARG A 294 -21.72 -11.07 -14.80
CA ARG A 294 -22.32 -9.74 -14.65
C ARG A 294 -23.57 -9.76 -13.77
N ALA A 295 -24.46 -10.74 -13.93
CA ALA A 295 -25.63 -10.89 -13.07
C ALA A 295 -25.20 -11.12 -11.61
N PHE A 296 -24.24 -12.01 -11.41
CA PHE A 296 -23.66 -12.33 -10.12
C PHE A 296 -23.04 -11.11 -9.42
N LEU A 297 -22.17 -10.39 -10.14
CA LEU A 297 -21.50 -9.19 -9.65
C LEU A 297 -22.49 -8.05 -9.41
N SER A 298 -23.52 -7.90 -10.24
CA SER A 298 -24.54 -6.86 -10.08
C SER A 298 -25.36 -7.10 -8.81
N ASN A 299 -25.79 -8.33 -8.58
CA ASN A 299 -26.51 -8.71 -7.36
C ASN A 299 -25.61 -8.52 -6.12
N THR A 300 -24.38 -9.04 -6.17
CA THR A 300 -23.39 -8.88 -5.09
C THR A 300 -23.12 -7.40 -4.79
N LYS A 301 -22.92 -6.58 -5.82
CA LYS A 301 -22.70 -5.13 -5.70
C LYS A 301 -23.90 -4.42 -5.08
N TYR A 302 -25.13 -4.80 -5.44
CA TYR A 302 -26.34 -4.25 -4.82
C TYR A 302 -26.35 -4.52 -3.31
N TYR A 303 -26.16 -5.77 -2.90
CA TYR A 303 -26.19 -6.12 -1.48
C TYR A 303 -24.99 -5.61 -0.68
N ILE A 304 -23.81 -5.46 -1.30
CA ILE A 304 -22.67 -4.75 -0.70
C ILE A 304 -23.02 -3.28 -0.46
N LYS A 305 -23.63 -2.61 -1.44
CA LYS A 305 -24.08 -1.21 -1.29
C LYS A 305 -25.15 -1.08 -0.21
N ASP A 306 -26.11 -2.01 -0.16
CA ASP A 306 -27.12 -2.04 0.89
C ASP A 306 -26.52 -2.32 2.29
N PHE A 307 -25.49 -3.19 2.37
CA PHE A 307 -24.72 -3.37 3.61
C PHE A 307 -24.11 -2.05 4.07
N PHE A 308 -23.45 -1.33 3.16
CA PHE A 308 -22.85 -0.02 3.46
C PHE A 308 -23.86 1.14 3.50
N ASN A 309 -25.17 0.86 3.41
CA ASN A 309 -26.19 1.88 3.59
C ASN A 309 -26.07 2.49 4.99
N LEU A 310 -25.96 3.83 5.03
CA LEU A 310 -25.52 4.59 6.19
C LEU A 310 -26.34 4.27 7.45
N SER A 311 -27.65 4.06 7.33
CA SER A 311 -28.54 3.80 8.47
C SER A 311 -28.14 2.58 9.31
N LYS A 312 -27.64 1.51 8.68
CA LYS A 312 -27.30 0.24 9.38
C LYS A 312 -25.98 0.30 10.13
N HIS A 313 -25.07 1.17 9.73
CA HIS A 313 -23.69 1.25 10.23
C HIS A 313 -23.28 2.65 10.68
N GLN A 314 -24.25 3.55 10.85
CA GLN A 314 -24.04 4.95 11.20
C GLN A 314 -23.12 5.12 12.42
N PRO A 315 -23.29 4.40 13.55
CA PRO A 315 -22.43 4.59 14.72
C PRO A 315 -20.95 4.26 14.43
N THR A 316 -20.69 3.21 13.65
CA THR A 316 -19.31 2.82 13.31
C THR A 316 -18.70 3.83 12.33
N LEU A 317 -19.47 4.30 11.36
CA LEU A 317 -19.01 5.29 10.40
C LEU A 317 -18.73 6.64 11.07
N GLU A 318 -19.59 7.07 11.98
CA GLU A 318 -19.38 8.26 12.78
C GLU A 318 -18.06 8.16 13.55
N LYS A 319 -17.79 7.02 14.22
CA LYS A 319 -16.50 6.76 14.86
C LYS A 319 -15.31 6.82 13.89
N LEU A 320 -15.44 6.24 12.69
CA LEU A 320 -14.39 6.31 11.66
C LEU A 320 -14.15 7.73 11.15
N ARG A 321 -15.20 8.53 10.98
CA ARG A 321 -15.09 9.95 10.60
C ARG A 321 -14.49 10.77 11.72
N GLN A 322 -14.89 10.51 12.96
CA GLN A 322 -14.34 11.11 14.16
C GLN A 322 -12.82 10.87 14.27
N LEU A 323 -12.35 9.66 13.94
CA LEU A 323 -10.92 9.34 13.89
C LEU A 323 -10.13 10.19 12.89
N LYS A 324 -10.77 10.77 11.86
CA LYS A 324 -10.10 11.70 10.93
C LYS A 324 -9.61 12.97 11.64
N HIS A 325 -10.29 13.42 12.69
CA HIS A 325 -9.96 14.64 13.42
C HIS A 325 -8.78 14.50 14.38
N ILE A 326 -8.32 13.28 14.65
CA ILE A 326 -7.12 13.03 15.45
C ILE A 326 -5.93 13.04 14.48
N PRO A 327 -5.08 14.09 14.48
CA PRO A 327 -3.96 14.17 13.57
C PRO A 327 -2.96 13.04 13.85
N ILE A 328 -2.36 12.52 12.78
CA ILE A 328 -1.19 11.64 12.86
C ILE A 328 -0.11 12.35 12.05
N GLU A 329 1.10 12.39 12.59
CA GLU A 329 2.26 12.88 11.85
C GLU A 329 2.55 11.91 10.70
N ILE A 330 2.39 12.41 9.48
CA ILE A 330 2.79 11.70 8.27
C ILE A 330 4.22 12.11 7.99
N HIS A 331 5.17 11.20 8.20
CA HIS A 331 6.57 11.43 7.90
C HIS A 331 6.79 11.56 6.38
N GLU A 332 7.83 12.30 5.98
CA GLU A 332 8.19 12.46 4.56
C GLU A 332 8.49 11.13 3.87
N ASP A 333 8.95 10.13 4.64
CA ASP A 333 9.22 8.76 4.18
C ASP A 333 7.97 7.87 4.09
N PHE A 334 6.77 8.45 4.20
CA PHE A 334 5.52 7.69 4.10
C PHE A 334 5.41 6.98 2.75
N LYS A 335 5.38 5.65 2.77
CA LYS A 335 5.12 4.80 1.61
C LYS A 335 3.70 4.28 1.64
N ILE A 336 3.05 4.26 0.49
CA ILE A 336 1.74 3.62 0.33
C ILE A 336 1.91 2.12 0.64
N HIS A 337 0.97 1.56 1.39
CA HIS A 337 1.01 0.15 1.74
C HIS A 337 0.84 -0.74 0.48
N PRO A 338 1.65 -1.81 0.27
CA PRO A 338 1.60 -2.65 -0.93
C PRO A 338 0.20 -3.19 -1.28
N ASN A 339 -0.59 -3.58 -0.29
CA ASN A 339 -1.98 -4.02 -0.52
C ASN A 339 -2.87 -2.94 -1.17
N LEU A 340 -2.69 -1.66 -0.83
CA LEU A 340 -3.45 -0.57 -1.46
C LEU A 340 -3.00 -0.36 -2.90
N GLU A 341 -1.69 -0.47 -3.17
CA GLU A 341 -1.16 -0.45 -4.54
C GLU A 341 -1.68 -1.64 -5.36
N TYR A 342 -1.76 -2.82 -4.76
CA TYR A 342 -2.33 -4.02 -5.38
C TYR A 342 -3.81 -3.83 -5.72
N PHE A 343 -4.63 -3.35 -4.77
CA PHE A 343 -6.04 -3.07 -5.05
C PHE A 343 -6.22 -2.02 -6.14
N ARG A 344 -5.39 -0.97 -6.11
CA ARG A 344 -5.36 0.07 -7.15
C ARG A 344 -4.98 -0.51 -8.51
N LYS A 345 -4.02 -1.45 -8.56
CA LYS A 345 -3.63 -2.16 -9.78
C LYS A 345 -4.80 -2.97 -10.34
N LEU A 346 -5.50 -3.75 -9.50
CA LEU A 346 -6.66 -4.54 -9.93
C LEU A 346 -7.83 -3.66 -10.41
N GLU A 347 -8.01 -2.48 -9.84
CA GLU A 347 -9.05 -1.54 -10.26
C GLU A 347 -8.81 -0.99 -11.68
N ILE A 348 -7.55 -0.81 -12.05
CA ILE A 348 -7.17 -0.09 -13.27
C ILE A 348 -6.74 -1.03 -14.39
N PHE A 349 -6.10 -2.16 -14.08
CA PHE A 349 -5.37 -2.95 -15.06
C PHE A 349 -5.72 -4.44 -14.97
N ASN A 350 -6.18 -4.98 -16.10
CA ASN A 350 -6.44 -6.38 -16.32
C ASN A 350 -5.20 -7.06 -16.92
N ASP A 351 -4.71 -8.10 -16.24
CA ASP A 351 -3.53 -8.86 -16.64
C ASP A 351 -3.74 -9.66 -17.93
N SER A 352 -2.70 -9.75 -18.77
CA SER A 352 -2.74 -10.50 -20.04
C SER A 352 -3.18 -11.96 -19.87
N LYS A 353 -2.80 -12.62 -18.79
CA LYS A 353 -3.21 -14.01 -18.53
C LYS A 353 -4.71 -14.11 -18.36
N VAL A 354 -5.35 -13.12 -17.76
CA VAL A 354 -6.81 -13.13 -17.54
C VAL A 354 -7.52 -12.86 -18.87
N ILE A 355 -7.12 -11.81 -19.59
CA ILE A 355 -7.80 -11.42 -20.84
C ILE A 355 -7.59 -12.42 -21.99
N ASN A 356 -6.39 -13.01 -22.12
CA ASN A 356 -6.05 -13.89 -23.24
C ASN A 356 -6.53 -15.33 -22.99
N ASN A 357 -6.47 -15.85 -21.75
CA ASN A 357 -7.02 -17.19 -21.45
C ASN A 357 -8.54 -17.26 -21.61
N ASN A 358 -9.22 -16.13 -21.39
CA ASN A 358 -10.66 -16.00 -21.61
C ASN A 358 -11.03 -15.64 -23.05
N PHE A 359 -10.05 -15.58 -23.97
CA PHE A 359 -10.24 -15.23 -25.38
C PHE A 359 -11.09 -13.97 -25.57
N THR A 360 -10.89 -12.97 -24.70
CA THR A 360 -11.69 -11.74 -24.74
C THR A 360 -11.44 -11.00 -26.05
N ALA A 361 -12.50 -10.51 -26.70
CA ALA A 361 -12.36 -9.65 -27.86
C ALA A 361 -11.53 -8.40 -27.52
N ILE A 362 -10.91 -7.81 -28.56
CA ILE A 362 -10.18 -6.55 -28.35
C ILE A 362 -11.13 -5.44 -27.91
N SER A 363 -10.65 -4.57 -27.04
CA SER A 363 -11.44 -3.50 -26.42
C SER A 363 -10.62 -2.21 -26.26
N CYS A 364 -11.31 -1.09 -26.08
CA CYS A 364 -10.65 0.17 -25.74
C CYS A 364 -9.87 0.00 -24.42
N GLY A 365 -8.61 0.43 -24.42
CA GLY A 365 -7.70 0.27 -23.29
C GLY A 365 -6.75 -0.92 -23.40
N ASP A 366 -6.92 -1.81 -24.38
CA ASP A 366 -5.98 -2.91 -24.60
C ASP A 366 -4.56 -2.39 -24.85
N ILE A 367 -3.59 -2.99 -24.18
CA ILE A 367 -2.17 -2.68 -24.33
C ILE A 367 -1.51 -3.75 -25.18
N PHE A 368 -0.83 -3.29 -26.23
CA PHE A 368 -0.03 -4.10 -27.13
C PHE A 368 1.45 -3.81 -26.92
N GLU A 369 2.27 -4.84 -26.86
CA GLU A 369 3.71 -4.75 -27.02
C GLU A 369 4.08 -5.09 -28.46
N ILE A 370 4.84 -4.21 -29.09
CA ILE A 370 5.24 -4.31 -30.50
C ILE A 370 6.75 -4.24 -30.57
N GLU A 371 7.39 -5.21 -31.23
CA GLU A 371 8.82 -5.16 -31.51
C GLU A 371 9.09 -4.39 -32.80
N ILE A 372 9.75 -3.24 -32.67
CA ILE A 372 10.15 -2.36 -33.77
C ILE A 372 11.67 -2.19 -33.68
N ASN A 373 12.41 -2.61 -34.71
CA ASN A 373 13.88 -2.50 -34.74
C ASN A 373 14.56 -3.09 -33.49
N ASN A 374 14.14 -4.30 -33.08
CA ASN A 374 14.58 -5.01 -31.86
C ASN A 374 14.30 -4.26 -30.54
N LYS A 375 13.40 -3.27 -30.56
CA LYS A 375 12.92 -2.57 -29.35
C LYS A 375 11.45 -2.87 -29.14
N LYS A 376 11.10 -3.20 -27.90
CA LYS A 376 9.72 -3.42 -27.48
C LYS A 376 9.10 -2.09 -27.10
N GLU A 377 8.13 -1.64 -27.88
CA GLU A 377 7.34 -0.45 -27.62
C GLU A 377 5.92 -0.85 -27.21
N LYS A 378 5.35 -0.16 -26.23
CA LYS A 378 3.98 -0.42 -25.76
C LYS A 378 3.02 0.59 -26.40
N PHE A 379 1.83 0.14 -26.75
CA PHE A 379 0.77 0.94 -27.37
C PHE A 379 -0.56 0.67 -26.67
N ILE A 380 -1.40 1.70 -26.50
CA ILE A 380 -2.77 1.55 -26.02
C ILE A 380 -3.74 1.69 -27.20
N LEU A 381 -4.72 0.79 -27.29
CA LEU A 381 -5.81 0.85 -28.26
C LEU A 381 -6.90 1.79 -27.77
N LEU A 382 -7.20 2.80 -28.57
CA LEU A 382 -8.25 3.78 -28.33
C LEU A 382 -9.31 3.65 -29.44
N ALA A 383 -10.53 3.35 -29.04
CA ALA A 383 -11.69 3.23 -29.92
C ALA A 383 -12.97 3.44 -29.11
N GLN A 384 -14.04 3.89 -29.75
CA GLN A 384 -15.33 4.00 -29.06
C GLN A 384 -15.78 2.62 -28.57
N PRO A 385 -16.01 2.41 -27.25
CA PRO A 385 -16.33 1.10 -26.69
C PRO A 385 -17.54 0.42 -27.34
N CYS A 386 -18.55 1.20 -27.74
CA CYS A 386 -19.74 0.68 -28.41
C CYS A 386 -19.48 0.18 -29.84
N ASP A 387 -18.51 0.78 -30.53
CA ASP A 387 -18.27 0.52 -31.96
C ASP A 387 -17.17 -0.52 -32.19
N ILE A 388 -16.27 -0.70 -31.21
CA ILE A 388 -15.23 -1.74 -31.22
C ILE A 388 -15.77 -3.12 -30.84
N ALA A 389 -16.86 -3.19 -30.06
CA ALA A 389 -17.46 -4.45 -29.66
C ALA A 389 -18.01 -5.23 -30.86
N LEU A 390 -17.77 -6.54 -30.90
CA LEU A 390 -18.48 -7.46 -31.79
C LEU A 390 -19.88 -7.66 -31.20
N ARG A 391 -20.94 -7.46 -31.98
CA ARG A 391 -22.33 -7.65 -31.52
C ARG A 391 -23.08 -8.54 -32.48
N GLY A 392 -23.96 -9.40 -31.96
CA GLY A 392 -24.75 -10.33 -32.76
C GLY A 392 -23.94 -11.49 -33.35
N LEU A 393 -24.56 -12.21 -34.28
CA LEU A 393 -24.05 -13.46 -34.86
C LEU A 393 -23.20 -13.29 -36.11
N ASP A 394 -23.12 -12.09 -36.67
CA ASP A 394 -22.47 -11.90 -37.95
C ASP A 394 -20.94 -11.74 -37.84
N GLY A 395 -20.42 -11.62 -36.61
CA GLY A 395 -19.00 -11.39 -36.35
C GLY A 395 -18.51 -10.02 -36.84
N ASN A 396 -19.42 -9.08 -37.10
CA ASN A 396 -19.06 -7.72 -37.49
C ASN A 396 -19.03 -6.78 -36.27
N ARG A 397 -18.42 -5.62 -36.49
CA ARG A 397 -18.44 -4.47 -35.59
C ARG A 397 -18.60 -3.21 -36.42
N ALA A 398 -19.05 -2.13 -35.79
CA ALA A 398 -19.27 -0.86 -36.49
C ALA A 398 -17.96 -0.22 -36.96
N LEU A 399 -16.90 -0.33 -36.15
CA LEU A 399 -15.61 0.30 -36.42
C LEU A 399 -14.62 -0.66 -37.10
N LYS A 400 -14.04 -0.24 -38.23
CA LYS A 400 -13.00 -1.04 -38.92
C LYS A 400 -11.59 -0.70 -38.46
N GLU A 401 -11.38 0.54 -38.02
CA GLU A 401 -10.07 1.09 -37.67
C GLU A 401 -10.09 1.66 -36.25
N GLY A 402 -9.08 1.34 -35.44
CA GLY A 402 -8.85 1.94 -34.13
C GLY A 402 -7.59 2.79 -34.13
N ILE A 403 -7.27 3.37 -32.98
CA ILE A 403 -6.05 4.17 -32.79
C ILE A 403 -5.10 3.45 -31.84
N LEU A 404 -3.86 3.21 -32.23
CA LEU A 404 -2.79 2.80 -31.31
C LEU A 404 -1.98 4.03 -30.91
N ALA A 405 -2.09 4.44 -29.65
CA ALA A 405 -1.28 5.53 -29.10
C ALA A 405 -0.05 4.96 -28.35
N PRO A 406 1.18 5.37 -28.68
CA PRO A 406 2.38 4.88 -27.98
C PRO A 406 2.38 5.23 -26.49
N LEU A 407 2.90 4.33 -25.66
CA LEU A 407 3.20 4.54 -24.26
C LEU A 407 4.70 4.78 -24.10
N ARG A 408 5.08 5.97 -23.63
CA ARG A 408 6.47 6.37 -23.43
C ARG A 408 6.83 6.47 -21.96
N VAL A 409 8.04 6.05 -21.63
CA VAL A 409 8.66 6.34 -20.33
C VAL A 409 9.39 7.67 -20.47
N LYS A 410 9.01 8.68 -19.67
CA LYS A 410 9.85 9.87 -19.57
C LYS A 410 11.05 9.52 -18.71
N ASN A 411 12.22 9.44 -19.35
CA ASN A 411 13.48 9.64 -18.66
C ASN A 411 13.49 11.10 -18.22
N ILE A 412 12.91 11.38 -17.05
CA ILE A 412 13.09 12.66 -16.39
C ILE A 412 14.56 12.63 -15.95
N LYS A 413 15.46 13.00 -16.86
CA LYS A 413 16.75 13.54 -16.45
C LYS A 413 16.37 14.80 -15.70
N TYR A 414 16.34 14.71 -14.37
CA TYR A 414 16.46 15.90 -13.57
C TYR A 414 17.86 16.43 -13.87
N ASP A 415 17.99 17.21 -14.93
CA ASP A 415 19.03 18.23 -15.00
C ASP A 415 18.64 19.21 -13.90
N ASN A 416 18.93 18.81 -12.67
CA ASN A 416 18.88 19.67 -11.52
C ASN A 416 20.20 20.42 -11.63
N PRO A 417 20.24 21.70 -12.08
CA PRO A 417 21.42 22.51 -11.89
C PRO A 417 21.51 22.79 -10.38
N ASN A 418 21.90 21.78 -9.61
CA ASN A 418 22.54 21.99 -8.33
C ASN A 418 23.90 22.60 -8.66
N ILE A 419 23.88 23.87 -9.08
CA ILE A 419 25.01 24.75 -8.96
C ILE A 419 25.15 24.91 -7.46
N ASN A 420 26.05 24.12 -6.87
CA ASN A 420 26.50 24.33 -5.50
C ASN A 420 26.90 25.81 -5.41
N LEU A 421 26.10 26.61 -4.70
CA LEU A 421 26.50 27.94 -4.30
C LEU A 421 27.80 27.75 -3.51
N ILE A 422 28.91 28.22 -4.08
CA ILE A 422 30.23 28.20 -3.43
C ILE A 422 30.03 28.74 -2.02
N GLU A 423 30.16 27.87 -1.02
CA GLU A 423 30.11 28.29 0.37
C GLU A 423 31.29 29.23 0.59
N ILE A 424 31.00 30.50 0.86
CA ILE A 424 32.03 31.44 1.29
C ILE A 424 32.53 30.90 2.64
N PRO A 425 33.82 30.55 2.78
CA PRO A 425 34.35 30.03 4.02
C PRO A 425 34.00 31.01 5.15
N LYS A 426 33.44 30.49 6.24
CA LYS A 426 33.26 31.25 7.49
C LYS A 426 34.62 31.51 8.13
N PHE A 427 35.46 32.31 7.48
CA PHE A 427 36.70 32.78 8.05
C PHE A 427 36.49 34.19 8.60
N ILE A 428 37.04 34.41 9.79
CA ILE A 428 37.01 35.63 10.62
C ILE A 428 35.81 35.69 11.58
N GLN A 429 35.84 34.81 12.59
CA GLN A 429 35.46 35.22 13.93
C GLN A 429 36.76 35.45 14.73
N GLN A 430 37.10 36.73 14.85
CA GLN A 430 37.93 37.36 15.90
C GLN A 430 39.29 36.71 16.22
N SER A 431 40.35 37.17 15.54
CA SER A 431 41.70 37.19 16.13
C SER A 431 42.11 38.66 16.36
N PRO A 432 42.55 39.08 17.56
CA PRO A 432 42.71 40.50 17.91
C PRO A 432 43.94 41.22 17.33
N GLU A 433 44.77 40.58 16.51
CA GLU A 433 46.12 41.09 16.18
C GLU A 433 46.28 41.67 14.76
N TYR A 434 45.21 41.93 14.03
CA TYR A 434 45.33 42.53 12.69
C TYR A 434 45.31 44.07 12.72
N PRO A 435 46.21 44.75 11.97
CA PRO A 435 46.21 46.21 11.85
C PRO A 435 44.85 46.76 11.41
N ILE A 436 44.35 47.77 12.12
CA ILE A 436 43.03 48.39 11.93
C ILE A 436 42.79 48.83 10.47
N ASP A 437 43.85 49.25 9.77
CA ASP A 437 43.75 49.76 8.40
C ASP A 437 43.39 48.68 7.36
N LEU A 438 43.86 47.43 7.55
CA LEU A 438 43.50 46.31 6.67
C LEU A 438 42.04 45.84 6.89
N TYR A 439 41.54 45.94 8.13
CA TYR A 439 40.19 45.48 8.47
C TYR A 439 39.11 46.26 7.73
N SER A 440 39.31 47.58 7.53
CA SER A 440 38.37 48.43 6.80
C SER A 440 38.21 48.03 5.33
N SER A 441 39.33 47.68 4.66
CA SER A 441 39.36 47.21 3.28
C SER A 441 38.72 45.83 3.12
N TYR A 442 39.04 44.89 4.03
CA TYR A 442 38.41 43.56 4.05
C TYR A 442 36.91 43.63 4.37
N HIS A 443 36.48 44.47 5.32
CA HIS A 443 35.07 44.63 5.65
C HIS A 443 34.28 45.20 4.47
N THR A 444 34.84 46.20 3.76
CA THR A 444 34.21 46.77 2.57
C THR A 444 34.08 45.72 1.45
N THR A 445 35.14 44.95 1.20
CA THR A 445 35.13 43.86 0.20
C THR A 445 34.14 42.75 0.59
N TYR A 446 34.08 42.37 1.86
CA TYR A 446 33.13 41.38 2.38
C TYR A 446 31.67 41.84 2.24
N GLN A 447 31.38 43.10 2.56
CA GLN A 447 30.03 43.67 2.41
C GLN A 447 29.63 43.77 0.94
N GLN A 448 30.56 44.09 0.03
CA GLN A 448 30.33 44.05 -1.42
C GLN A 448 30.02 42.62 -1.89
N LEU A 449 30.82 41.62 -1.48
CA LEU A 449 30.58 40.21 -1.78
C LEU A 449 29.20 39.73 -1.29
N LYS A 450 28.80 40.10 -0.07
CA LYS A 450 27.51 39.74 0.51
C LYS A 450 26.33 40.39 -0.23
N ARG A 451 26.49 41.63 -0.69
CA ARG A 451 25.50 42.31 -1.55
C ARG A 451 25.38 41.62 -2.91
N SER A 452 26.50 41.32 -3.57
CA SER A 452 26.53 40.59 -4.84
C SER A 452 25.91 39.20 -4.71
N GLN A 453 26.15 38.48 -3.62
CA GLN A 453 25.55 37.17 -3.36
C GLN A 453 24.02 37.26 -3.17
N LYS A 454 23.54 38.30 -2.48
CA LYS A 454 22.11 38.54 -2.28
C LYS A 454 21.42 38.92 -3.60
N GLU A 455 22.08 39.72 -4.44
CA GLU A 455 21.59 40.05 -5.79
C GLU A 455 21.56 38.81 -6.68
N LEU A 456 22.65 38.03 -6.73
CA LEU A 456 22.70 36.74 -7.43
C LEU A 456 21.56 35.81 -6.97
N SER A 457 21.33 35.67 -5.67
CA SER A 457 20.23 34.84 -5.12
C SER A 457 18.85 35.35 -5.57
N ARG A 458 18.63 36.67 -5.61
CA ARG A 458 17.38 37.26 -6.11
C ARG A 458 17.19 37.02 -7.60
N THR A 459 18.24 37.23 -8.40
CA THR A 459 18.24 36.97 -9.84
C THR A 459 17.97 35.50 -10.11
N PHE A 460 18.59 34.59 -9.35
CA PHE A 460 18.37 33.15 -9.47
C PHE A 460 16.95 32.73 -9.08
N LYS A 461 16.39 33.28 -8.00
CA LYS A 461 14.97 33.07 -7.64
C LYS A 461 14.02 33.59 -8.72
N SER A 462 14.31 34.76 -9.31
CA SER A 462 13.53 35.33 -10.41
C SER A 462 13.62 34.47 -11.67
N LEU A 463 14.82 34.02 -12.02
CA LEU A 463 15.06 33.13 -13.16
C LEU A 463 14.36 31.78 -12.96
N ASN A 464 14.46 31.16 -11.79
CA ASN A 464 13.74 29.93 -11.46
C ASN A 464 12.22 30.12 -11.50
N LYS A 465 11.71 31.28 -11.07
CA LYS A 465 10.28 31.61 -11.18
C LYS A 465 9.86 31.79 -12.64
N ALA A 466 10.68 32.41 -13.47
CA ALA A 466 10.44 32.58 -14.90
C ALA A 466 10.55 31.24 -15.66
N LEU A 467 11.56 30.42 -15.36
CA LEU A 467 11.72 29.06 -15.87
C LEU A 467 10.55 28.18 -15.46
N LYS A 468 10.11 28.25 -14.20
CA LYS A 468 8.91 27.53 -13.74
C LYS A 468 7.66 28.00 -14.49
N LYS A 469 7.49 29.31 -14.69
CA LYS A 469 6.37 29.86 -15.46
C LYS A 469 6.41 29.43 -16.94
N ASN A 470 7.57 29.44 -17.57
CA ASN A 470 7.74 28.96 -18.95
C ASN A 470 7.57 27.45 -19.04
N TYR A 471 8.05 26.68 -18.06
CA TYR A 471 7.82 25.25 -17.95
C TYR A 471 6.34 24.93 -17.72
N ASP A 472 5.63 25.72 -16.92
CA ASP A 472 4.19 25.58 -16.70
C ASP A 472 3.39 25.95 -17.97
N LEU A 473 3.83 26.95 -18.73
CA LEU A 473 3.24 27.32 -20.02
C LEU A 473 3.54 26.26 -21.09
N GLU A 474 4.78 25.81 -21.22
CA GLU A 474 5.16 24.70 -22.09
C GLU A 474 4.42 23.44 -21.69
N ASN A 475 4.29 23.08 -20.42
CA ASN A 475 3.46 21.95 -19.98
C ASN A 475 1.97 22.17 -20.20
N LYS A 476 1.48 23.41 -20.24
CA LYS A 476 0.10 23.70 -20.64
C LYS A 476 -0.14 23.43 -22.13
N TYR A 477 0.86 23.61 -22.99
CA TYR A 477 0.79 23.31 -24.43
C TYR A 477 1.32 21.91 -24.83
N ILE A 478 2.23 21.32 -24.06
CA ILE A 478 2.84 19.98 -24.21
C ILE A 478 2.04 18.91 -23.47
N GLY A 479 1.43 19.23 -22.31
CA GLY A 479 0.48 18.35 -21.60
C GLY A 479 -0.80 18.08 -22.38
N LEU A 480 -0.94 18.77 -23.50
CA LEU A 480 -1.94 18.57 -24.52
C LEU A 480 -1.51 17.58 -25.62
N LYS A 481 -0.26 17.10 -25.65
CA LYS A 481 0.25 16.11 -26.61
C LYS A 481 0.53 14.76 -25.95
N GLU A 482 0.76 14.77 -24.63
CA GLU A 482 1.00 13.57 -23.84
C GLU A 482 0.19 13.59 -22.55
N MET A 483 -0.34 12.43 -22.15
CA MET A 483 -1.03 12.25 -20.87
C MET A 483 -0.22 11.34 -19.96
N LYS A 484 0.15 11.81 -18.77
CA LYS A 484 0.66 10.94 -17.70
C LYS A 484 -0.45 9.98 -17.26
N LEU A 485 -0.15 8.69 -17.17
CA LEU A 485 -1.07 7.74 -16.53
C LEU A 485 -1.01 7.95 -15.01
N ASP A 486 -2.15 7.96 -14.32
CA ASP A 486 -2.19 8.13 -12.86
C ASP A 486 -1.78 6.86 -12.09
N PHE A 487 -1.17 5.91 -12.79
CA PHE A 487 -0.75 4.61 -12.30
C PHE A 487 0.47 4.11 -13.06
N LYS A 488 1.11 3.08 -12.50
CA LYS A 488 2.27 2.41 -13.09
C LYS A 488 1.82 1.09 -13.72
N ILE A 489 2.47 0.71 -14.82
CA ILE A 489 2.36 -0.61 -15.44
C ILE A 489 3.72 -1.27 -15.26
N ASP A 490 3.77 -2.43 -14.62
CA ASP A 490 5.04 -3.12 -14.29
C ASP A 490 6.01 -2.22 -13.50
N ASP A 491 5.49 -1.47 -12.53
CA ASP A 491 6.23 -0.47 -11.72
C ASP A 491 6.85 0.70 -12.50
N ILE A 492 6.52 0.82 -13.79
CA ILE A 492 7.00 1.88 -14.69
C ILE A 492 5.90 2.92 -14.89
N GLN A 493 6.28 4.20 -14.77
CA GLN A 493 5.41 5.34 -15.06
C GLN A 493 5.39 5.61 -16.57
N TYR A 494 4.23 5.41 -17.20
CA TYR A 494 4.03 5.69 -18.62
C TYR A 494 3.30 7.00 -18.88
N TYR A 495 3.49 7.52 -20.09
CA TYR A 495 2.80 8.65 -20.70
C TYR A 495 2.22 8.20 -22.04
N VAL A 496 0.94 8.47 -22.28
CA VAL A 496 0.31 8.23 -23.59
C VAL A 496 0.72 9.35 -24.53
N ASN A 497 1.37 9.03 -25.64
CA ASN A 497 1.78 10.00 -26.65
C ASN A 497 0.72 10.07 -27.76
N PHE A 498 -0.05 11.15 -27.80
CA PHE A 498 -1.14 11.31 -28.76
C PHE A 498 -0.65 11.76 -30.14
N THR A 499 0.54 12.37 -30.22
CA THR A 499 1.10 12.88 -31.49
C THR A 499 1.55 11.81 -32.46
N ASN A 500 1.95 10.65 -31.94
CA ASN A 500 2.42 9.52 -32.75
C ASN A 500 1.40 8.39 -32.74
N ALA A 501 0.13 8.72 -32.53
CA ALA A 501 -0.95 7.76 -32.58
C ALA A 501 -1.19 7.34 -34.04
N ILE A 502 -1.38 6.04 -34.27
CA ILE A 502 -1.54 5.47 -35.61
C ILE A 502 -2.91 4.82 -35.76
N ASN A 503 -3.47 4.86 -36.97
CA ASN A 503 -4.65 4.08 -37.30
C ASN A 503 -4.25 2.60 -37.46
N VAL A 504 -5.07 1.70 -36.94
CA VAL A 504 -4.85 0.25 -37.04
C VAL A 504 -6.13 -0.45 -37.47
N ASN A 505 -6.02 -1.44 -38.37
CA ASN A 505 -7.16 -2.27 -38.73
C ASN A 505 -7.49 -3.26 -37.60
N LEU A 506 -8.69 -3.13 -37.04
CA LEU A 506 -9.13 -3.93 -35.89
C LEU A 506 -9.25 -5.42 -36.22
N SER A 507 -9.52 -5.77 -37.47
CA SER A 507 -9.65 -7.17 -37.92
C SER A 507 -8.37 -7.98 -37.75
N ILE A 508 -7.22 -7.31 -37.75
CA ILE A 508 -5.96 -8.02 -37.55
C ILE A 508 -5.60 -8.05 -36.09
N LEU A 509 -5.85 -6.97 -35.33
CA LEU A 509 -5.70 -7.01 -33.88
C LEU A 509 -6.57 -8.11 -33.24
N ASP A 510 -7.72 -8.44 -33.83
CA ASP A 510 -8.54 -9.59 -33.42
C ASP A 510 -7.79 -10.93 -33.37
N LEU A 511 -6.71 -11.08 -34.15
CA LEU A 511 -5.91 -12.31 -34.14
C LEU A 511 -5.31 -12.63 -32.77
N VAL A 512 -5.04 -11.61 -31.94
CA VAL A 512 -4.55 -11.82 -30.57
C VAL A 512 -5.58 -12.52 -29.70
N ALA A 513 -6.88 -12.37 -30.00
CA ALA A 513 -7.96 -12.96 -29.22
C ALA A 513 -8.21 -14.44 -29.57
N PHE A 514 -7.56 -14.99 -30.61
CA PHE A 514 -7.76 -16.38 -31.03
C PHE A 514 -6.71 -17.37 -30.50
N ASN A 515 -5.79 -16.91 -29.64
CA ASN A 515 -4.79 -17.76 -28.98
C ASN A 515 -4.57 -17.32 -27.53
N LYS A 516 -4.15 -18.25 -26.68
CA LYS A 516 -4.00 -18.01 -25.22
C LYS A 516 -2.80 -17.13 -24.91
N GLU A 517 -1.82 -17.11 -25.80
CA GLU A 517 -0.60 -16.34 -25.66
C GLU A 517 -0.80 -14.85 -25.97
N GLY A 518 -1.90 -14.48 -26.63
CA GLY A 518 -2.18 -13.11 -27.04
C GLY A 518 -1.29 -12.62 -28.18
N TYR A 519 -0.67 -13.52 -28.95
CA TYR A 519 0.20 -13.14 -30.07
C TYR A 519 -0.62 -12.82 -31.33
N LEU A 520 -0.18 -11.83 -32.07
CA LEU A 520 -0.72 -11.52 -33.38
C LEU A 520 -0.19 -12.56 -34.38
N SER A 521 -0.93 -13.65 -34.57
CA SER A 521 -0.57 -14.70 -35.52
C SER A 521 -1.80 -15.35 -36.13
N PHE A 522 -1.63 -15.84 -37.34
CA PHE A 522 -2.65 -16.55 -38.09
C PHE A 522 -2.03 -17.76 -38.78
N GLU A 523 -2.67 -18.92 -38.64
CA GLU A 523 -2.35 -20.10 -39.44
C GLU A 523 -3.58 -20.50 -40.27
N ASN A 524 -3.38 -20.82 -41.55
CA ASN A 524 -4.49 -21.16 -42.46
C ASN A 524 -5.31 -22.39 -42.01
N ASN A 525 -4.68 -23.27 -41.23
CA ASN A 525 -5.28 -24.46 -40.65
C ASN A 525 -5.41 -24.36 -39.12
N GLN A 526 -5.38 -23.14 -38.56
CA GLN A 526 -5.55 -22.90 -37.14
C GLN A 526 -6.92 -23.42 -36.68
N THR A 527 -6.91 -24.33 -35.72
CA THR A 527 -8.11 -24.71 -34.99
C THR A 527 -8.36 -23.67 -33.91
N ILE A 528 -9.52 -23.02 -33.95
CA ILE A 528 -9.92 -22.08 -32.90
C ILE A 528 -10.48 -22.80 -31.68
N SER A 529 -10.41 -22.14 -30.53
CA SER A 529 -10.96 -22.68 -29.30
C SER A 529 -12.49 -22.68 -29.34
N ASN A 530 -13.11 -23.76 -28.88
CA ASN A 530 -14.55 -23.84 -28.66
C ASN A 530 -15.03 -22.90 -27.52
N HIS A 531 -14.11 -22.27 -26.79
CA HIS A 531 -14.43 -21.27 -25.77
C HIS A 531 -14.65 -19.86 -26.33
N LEU A 532 -14.42 -19.64 -27.63
CA LEU A 532 -14.76 -18.38 -28.29
C LEU A 532 -16.27 -18.21 -28.38
N THR A 533 -16.74 -16.97 -28.22
CA THR A 533 -18.14 -16.62 -28.51
C THR A 533 -18.48 -16.86 -29.98
N ILE A 534 -19.75 -17.09 -30.31
CA ILE A 534 -20.18 -17.31 -31.70
C ILE A 534 -19.78 -16.14 -32.60
N ALA A 535 -19.91 -14.90 -32.09
CA ALA A 535 -19.46 -13.69 -32.79
C ALA A 535 -17.96 -13.75 -33.11
N MET A 536 -17.12 -14.18 -32.17
CA MET A 536 -15.67 -14.33 -32.38
C MET A 536 -15.33 -15.48 -33.34
N GLN A 537 -16.06 -16.59 -33.30
CA GLN A 537 -15.88 -17.69 -34.26
C GLN A 537 -16.21 -17.24 -35.69
N LYS A 538 -17.32 -16.51 -35.87
CA LYS A 538 -17.72 -15.94 -37.15
C LYS A 538 -16.74 -14.89 -37.62
N ARG A 539 -16.24 -14.06 -36.69
CA ARG A 539 -15.17 -13.11 -36.96
C ARG A 539 -13.90 -13.81 -37.44
N PHE A 540 -13.51 -14.92 -36.82
CA PHE A 540 -12.37 -15.72 -37.27
C PHE A 540 -12.56 -16.23 -38.70
N GLU A 541 -13.74 -16.78 -39.05
CA GLU A 541 -14.00 -17.24 -40.41
C GLU A 541 -13.98 -16.09 -41.43
N ILE A 542 -14.52 -14.91 -41.10
CA ILE A 542 -14.40 -13.71 -41.96
C ILE A 542 -12.93 -13.36 -42.20
N ILE A 543 -12.12 -13.33 -41.14
CA ILE A 543 -10.69 -13.03 -41.25
C ILE A 543 -9.99 -14.09 -42.08
N LYS A 544 -10.26 -15.37 -41.81
CA LYS A 544 -9.70 -16.51 -42.54
C LYS A 544 -10.05 -16.49 -44.02
N ASP A 545 -11.27 -16.14 -44.40
CA ASP A 545 -11.68 -15.99 -45.80
C ASP A 545 -10.94 -14.83 -46.48
N LEU A 546 -10.77 -13.71 -45.79
CA LEU A 546 -9.95 -12.59 -46.28
C LEU A 546 -8.50 -13.04 -46.53
N PHE A 547 -7.90 -13.76 -45.58
CA PHE A 547 -6.56 -14.31 -45.72
C PHE A 547 -6.46 -15.34 -46.85
N ASN A 548 -7.44 -16.23 -46.99
CA ASN A 548 -7.47 -17.25 -48.03
C ASN A 548 -7.64 -16.66 -49.44
N LYS A 549 -8.51 -15.65 -49.58
CA LYS A 549 -8.68 -14.93 -50.86
C LYS A 549 -7.36 -14.31 -51.31
N HIS A 550 -6.69 -13.59 -50.40
CA HIS A 550 -5.36 -13.05 -50.69
C HIS A 550 -4.34 -14.15 -50.93
N PHE A 551 -4.39 -15.27 -50.21
CA PHE A 551 -3.48 -16.39 -50.42
C PHE A 551 -3.58 -17.01 -51.82
N ILE A 552 -4.79 -17.17 -52.37
CA ILE A 552 -5.01 -17.69 -53.73
C ILE A 552 -4.42 -16.73 -54.77
N GLU A 553 -4.66 -15.43 -54.61
CA GLU A 553 -4.06 -14.39 -55.45
C GLU A 553 -2.52 -14.42 -55.39
N LEU A 554 -1.95 -14.78 -54.24
CA LEU A 554 -0.50 -14.89 -54.04
C LEU A 554 0.09 -16.18 -54.64
N LYS A 555 -0.59 -17.32 -54.54
CA LYS A 555 -0.15 -18.59 -55.18
C LYS A 555 -0.10 -18.50 -56.71
N THR A 556 -0.98 -17.69 -57.31
CA THR A 556 -1.13 -17.59 -58.77
C THR A 556 -0.12 -16.63 -59.41
N LYS A 557 0.37 -15.62 -58.68
CA LYS A 557 1.41 -14.68 -59.14
C LYS A 557 2.82 -15.23 -58.84
N LYS A 558 3.38 -16.03 -59.75
CA LYS A 558 4.73 -16.65 -59.68
C LYS A 558 5.94 -15.66 -59.70
N GLY A 559 5.81 -14.41 -59.25
CA GLY A 559 6.84 -13.37 -59.42
C GLY A 559 7.29 -12.68 -58.13
N SER A 560 8.49 -13.04 -57.65
CA SER A 560 9.30 -12.41 -56.59
C SER A 560 8.63 -12.19 -55.20
N ASN A 561 9.21 -12.79 -54.16
CA ASN A 561 8.79 -12.64 -52.76
C ASN A 561 8.71 -11.19 -52.26
N ARG A 562 9.34 -10.21 -52.92
CA ARG A 562 9.34 -8.80 -52.46
C ARG A 562 8.00 -8.07 -52.69
N ASN A 563 7.32 -8.34 -53.80
CA ASN A 563 5.97 -7.80 -54.06
C ASN A 563 4.91 -8.46 -53.18
N PHE A 564 5.17 -9.68 -52.70
CA PHE A 564 4.34 -10.41 -51.73
C PHE A 564 4.22 -9.67 -50.40
N TYR A 565 5.34 -9.23 -49.81
CA TYR A 565 5.33 -8.48 -48.55
C TYR A 565 4.54 -7.16 -48.68
N LEU A 566 4.78 -6.41 -49.76
CA LEU A 566 4.16 -5.10 -49.96
C LEU A 566 2.64 -5.21 -50.20
N GLN A 567 2.18 -6.23 -50.94
CA GLN A 567 0.75 -6.43 -51.20
C GLN A 567 0.00 -7.00 -49.99
N ALA A 568 0.58 -7.97 -49.27
CA ALA A 568 0.00 -8.48 -48.03
C ALA A 568 -0.07 -7.39 -46.95
N ASN A 569 0.99 -6.59 -46.80
CA ASN A 569 1.03 -5.47 -45.86
C ASN A 569 0.06 -4.34 -46.25
N LYS A 570 -0.11 -4.04 -47.54
CA LYS A 570 -1.11 -3.07 -48.03
C LYS A 570 -2.54 -3.54 -47.79
N ALA A 571 -2.82 -4.82 -48.02
CA ALA A 571 -4.15 -5.39 -47.80
C ALA A 571 -4.53 -5.44 -46.31
N LEU A 572 -3.53 -5.61 -45.45
CA LEU A 572 -3.72 -5.74 -44.01
C LEU A 572 -3.58 -4.40 -43.26
N GLN A 573 -3.11 -3.31 -43.88
CA GLN A 573 -3.04 -1.96 -43.29
C GLN A 573 -2.26 -1.81 -41.95
N ILE A 574 -1.81 -2.87 -41.27
CA ILE A 574 -1.04 -2.79 -40.01
C ILE A 574 0.40 -2.32 -40.26
N ALA A 575 0.99 -2.78 -41.36
CA ALA A 575 2.44 -2.74 -41.53
C ALA A 575 2.96 -1.48 -42.26
N LEU A 576 2.10 -0.58 -42.72
CA LEU A 576 2.56 0.57 -43.50
C LEU A 576 3.15 1.70 -42.65
N PHE A 577 2.80 1.82 -41.36
CA PHE A 577 3.24 2.94 -40.53
C PHE A 577 4.33 2.61 -39.50
N LEU A 578 4.44 1.36 -39.02
CA LEU A 578 5.41 0.98 -37.97
C LEU A 578 6.64 0.24 -38.48
N GLU A 579 6.83 0.13 -39.80
CA GLU A 579 7.93 -0.65 -40.42
C GLU A 579 8.00 -2.12 -39.96
N ILE A 580 6.91 -2.66 -39.40
CA ILE A 580 6.87 -4.04 -38.89
C ILE A 580 6.83 -4.99 -40.07
N THR A 581 7.81 -5.89 -40.13
CA THR A 581 7.83 -6.97 -41.11
C THR A 581 7.24 -8.24 -40.50
N PRO A 582 6.09 -8.76 -41.00
CA PRO A 582 5.58 -10.04 -40.54
C PRO A 582 6.57 -11.17 -40.87
N GLU A 583 6.67 -12.13 -39.97
CA GLU A 583 7.35 -13.39 -40.21
C GLU A 583 6.39 -14.35 -40.95
N PHE A 584 6.82 -14.87 -42.10
CA PHE A 584 6.05 -15.83 -42.89
C PHE A 584 6.73 -17.19 -42.86
N LYS A 585 5.97 -18.22 -42.52
CA LYS A 585 6.41 -19.62 -42.60
C LYS A 585 5.45 -20.39 -43.50
N CYS A 586 5.97 -20.91 -44.62
CA CYS A 586 5.22 -21.77 -45.53
C CYS A 586 5.84 -23.17 -45.57
N ARG A 587 5.12 -24.19 -45.08
CA ARG A 587 5.58 -25.59 -45.07
C ARG A 587 4.50 -26.51 -45.62
N LYS A 588 4.75 -27.12 -46.79
CA LYS A 588 4.02 -28.24 -47.44
C LYS A 588 2.48 -28.18 -47.54
N ASN A 589 1.80 -27.17 -46.98
CA ASN A 589 0.37 -26.79 -47.03
C ASN A 589 -0.06 -25.92 -45.83
N LYS A 590 0.81 -25.77 -44.82
CA LYS A 590 0.64 -24.86 -43.69
C LYS A 590 1.27 -23.50 -44.02
N LEU A 591 0.45 -22.46 -44.04
CA LEU A 591 0.93 -21.08 -44.05
C LEU A 591 0.66 -20.50 -42.66
N SER A 592 1.71 -20.01 -42.01
CA SER A 592 1.57 -19.16 -40.85
C SER A 592 2.20 -17.79 -41.09
N ILE A 593 1.51 -16.78 -40.57
CA ILE A 593 1.93 -15.39 -40.58
C ILE A 593 1.88 -14.93 -39.12
N SER A 594 2.98 -14.39 -38.63
CA SER A 594 3.06 -13.83 -37.29
C SER A 594 3.70 -12.45 -37.33
N TRP A 595 3.17 -11.54 -36.53
CA TRP A 595 3.79 -10.25 -36.30
C TRP A 595 4.39 -10.26 -34.89
N PRO A 596 5.46 -9.50 -34.65
CA PRO A 596 6.01 -9.35 -33.32
C PRO A 596 5.16 -8.38 -32.49
N VAL A 597 3.88 -8.72 -32.34
CA VAL A 597 2.86 -7.97 -31.61
C VAL A 597 2.19 -8.92 -30.62
N SER A 598 2.10 -8.51 -29.36
CA SER A 598 1.40 -9.27 -28.32
C SER A 598 0.49 -8.37 -27.49
N ARG A 599 -0.67 -8.89 -27.10
CA ARG A 599 -1.57 -8.22 -26.16
C ARG A 599 -1.12 -8.52 -24.73
N ILE A 600 -0.66 -7.49 -24.03
CA ILE A 600 -0.01 -7.60 -22.71
C ILE A 600 -0.88 -7.11 -21.53
N GLY A 601 -2.09 -6.64 -21.80
CA GLY A 601 -3.08 -6.34 -20.77
C GLY A 601 -4.18 -5.41 -21.29
N ASN A 602 -4.99 -4.91 -20.37
CA ASN A 602 -6.07 -3.97 -20.68
C ASN A 602 -6.24 -2.96 -19.54
N ILE A 603 -6.32 -1.68 -19.88
CA ILE A 603 -6.71 -0.61 -18.95
C ILE A 603 -8.23 -0.59 -18.86
N ALA A 604 -8.75 -0.62 -17.63
CA ALA A 604 -10.17 -0.62 -17.34
C ALA A 604 -10.89 0.56 -18.01
N GLU A 605 -12.10 0.29 -18.49
CA GLU A 605 -12.87 1.17 -19.38
C GLU A 605 -12.97 2.63 -18.90
N PRO A 606 -13.23 2.96 -17.62
CA PRO A 606 -13.34 4.37 -17.21
C PRO A 606 -12.05 5.16 -17.45
N TYR A 607 -10.89 4.52 -17.27
CA TYR A 607 -9.59 5.13 -17.49
C TYR A 607 -9.26 5.18 -18.98
N ALA A 608 -9.55 4.12 -19.72
CA ALA A 608 -9.35 4.07 -21.18
C ALA A 608 -10.22 5.11 -21.91
N SER A 609 -11.48 5.27 -21.49
CA SER A 609 -12.40 6.27 -22.02
C SER A 609 -11.96 7.69 -21.72
N GLU A 610 -11.35 7.95 -20.56
CA GLU A 610 -10.75 9.24 -20.27
C GLU A 610 -9.53 9.52 -21.16
N ILE A 611 -8.69 8.51 -21.46
CA ILE A 611 -7.58 8.63 -22.41
C ILE A 611 -8.13 8.92 -23.83
N LEU A 612 -9.16 8.20 -24.25
CA LEU A 612 -9.82 8.42 -25.55
C LEU A 612 -10.42 9.82 -25.65
N LYS A 613 -11.12 10.30 -24.62
CA LYS A 613 -11.67 11.67 -24.57
C LYS A 613 -10.59 12.72 -24.75
N LYS A 614 -9.45 12.55 -24.07
CA LYS A 614 -8.30 13.45 -24.23
C LYS A 614 -7.71 13.38 -25.63
N TYR A 615 -7.57 12.20 -26.21
CA TYR A 615 -7.16 12.05 -27.60
C TYR A 615 -8.11 12.78 -28.56
N MET A 616 -9.43 12.57 -28.43
CA MET A 616 -10.44 13.24 -29.25
C MET A 616 -10.38 14.77 -29.12
N TYR A 617 -10.21 15.27 -27.89
CA TYR A 617 -10.05 16.71 -27.66
C TYR A 617 -8.84 17.29 -28.43
N ILE A 618 -7.73 16.56 -28.47
CA ILE A 618 -6.52 16.96 -29.20
C ILE A 618 -6.75 16.97 -30.71
N MET A 619 -7.39 15.93 -31.23
CA MET A 619 -7.69 15.80 -32.66
C MET A 619 -8.77 16.77 -33.14
N SER A 620 -9.68 17.18 -32.25
CA SER A 620 -10.77 18.11 -32.55
C SER A 620 -10.37 19.59 -32.56
N ARG A 621 -9.09 19.92 -32.29
CA ARG A 621 -8.65 21.31 -32.29
C ARG A 621 -8.84 21.93 -33.66
N THR A 622 -9.60 23.01 -33.69
CA THR A 622 -9.70 23.86 -34.87
C THR A 622 -8.33 24.46 -35.15
N ALA A 623 -7.79 24.17 -36.33
CA ALA A 623 -6.73 24.99 -36.88
C ALA A 623 -7.39 26.33 -37.24
N TYR A 624 -7.14 27.37 -36.45
CA TYR A 624 -7.49 28.72 -36.87
C TYR A 624 -6.62 29.07 -38.08
N ASP A 625 -7.20 29.74 -39.07
CA ASP A 625 -6.43 30.33 -40.16
C ASP A 625 -5.37 31.26 -39.58
N LEU A 626 -4.25 31.41 -40.29
CA LEU A 626 -3.16 32.30 -39.91
C LEU A 626 -3.73 33.70 -39.60
N ASP A 627 -3.71 34.10 -38.34
CA ASP A 627 -4.08 35.45 -37.95
C ASP A 627 -2.95 36.39 -38.37
N TYR A 628 -3.08 36.99 -39.56
CA TYR A 628 -2.12 37.94 -40.11
C TYR A 628 -1.93 39.21 -39.26
N THR A 629 -2.78 39.43 -38.24
CA THR A 629 -2.69 40.60 -37.36
C THR A 629 -1.83 40.36 -36.11
N LEU A 630 -1.55 39.09 -35.78
CA LEU A 630 -0.63 38.71 -34.72
C LEU A 630 0.73 38.34 -35.31
N SER A 631 1.45 39.32 -35.85
CA SER A 631 2.89 39.20 -36.09
C SER A 631 3.60 39.12 -34.73
N ILE A 632 4.26 37.99 -34.44
CA ILE A 632 5.10 37.75 -33.26
C ILE A 632 6.23 38.79 -33.17
#